data_AF-A0A354Q8S0-F1
#
_entry.id   AF-A0A354Q8S0-F1
#
_cell.length_a   1.000
_cell.length_b   1.000
_cell.length_c   1.000
_cell.angle_alpha   90.00
_cell.angle_beta   90.00
_cell.angle_gamma   90.00
#
_symmetry.space_group_name_H-M   'P 1'
#
loop_
_entity.id
_entity.type
_entity.pdbx_description
1 polymer ?
#
loop_
_entity_poly.entity_id
_entity_poly.type
_entity_poly.pdbx_seq_one_letter_code
_entity_poly.pdbx_strand_id
1 'polypeptide(L)'
;DQLKVPLIIGSCGTSGVDSGVDWMREMTLEIAREEGLSFKLGRIYSEQKPESMAQAFQSGNIEALPGAPEIDEQLIQNCSHIVAMMGHEP
;
A
#
# COMPACT_ATOMS: atom_id res chain seq x y z
N ASP A 1 10.66 10.59 -18.54
CA ASP A 1 10.85 12.01 -18.94
C ASP A 1 10.25 12.33 -20.32
N GLN A 2 10.45 11.49 -21.34
CA GLN A 2 10.00 11.70 -22.73
C GLN A 2 8.50 12.02 -22.85
N LEU A 3 7.65 11.27 -22.12
CA LEU A 3 6.20 11.46 -22.12
C LEU A 3 5.72 12.66 -21.29
N LYS A 4 6.60 13.29 -20.51
CA LYS A 4 6.29 14.44 -19.62
C LYS A 4 5.11 14.23 -18.67
N VAL A 5 4.90 12.98 -18.23
CA VAL A 5 3.88 12.59 -17.24
C VAL A 5 4.50 12.37 -15.86
N PRO A 6 3.72 12.52 -14.77
CA PRO A 6 4.17 12.10 -13.44
C PRO A 6 4.32 10.58 -13.34
N LEU A 7 5.18 10.14 -12.43
CA LEU A 7 5.29 8.76 -11.98
C LEU A 7 4.58 8.61 -10.63
N ILE A 8 3.83 7.53 -10.46
CA ILE A 8 3.18 7.18 -9.20
C ILE A 8 3.72 5.83 -8.75
N ILE A 9 4.05 5.72 -7.46
CA ILE A 9 4.42 4.47 -6.78
C ILE A 9 3.40 4.26 -5.65
N GLY A 10 2.72 3.13 -5.63
CA GLY A 10 1.79 2.79 -4.56
C GLY A 10 1.55 1.29 -4.48
N SER A 11 1.16 0.80 -3.29
CA SER A 11 0.90 -0.61 -2.97
C SER A 11 1.82 -1.60 -3.73
N CYS A 12 3.13 -1.35 -3.72
CA CYS A 12 4.12 -2.12 -4.47
C CYS A 12 5.28 -2.56 -3.56
N GLY A 13 6.28 -3.24 -4.12
CA GLY A 13 7.41 -3.73 -3.32
C GLY A 13 7.04 -4.95 -2.49
N THR A 14 6.42 -5.96 -3.13
CA THR A 14 5.91 -7.22 -2.56
C THR A 14 4.52 -7.10 -1.93
N SER A 15 4.41 -7.07 -0.60
CA SER A 15 3.13 -7.06 0.14
C SER A 15 2.39 -5.72 0.08
N GLY A 16 2.94 -4.71 -0.58
CA GLY A 16 2.31 -3.39 -0.71
C GLY A 16 2.38 -2.53 0.55
N VAL A 17 3.15 -2.96 1.55
CA VAL A 17 3.45 -2.21 2.77
C VAL A 17 4.20 -0.91 2.46
N ASP A 18 4.11 0.06 3.36
CA ASP A 18 4.69 1.39 3.22
C ASP A 18 6.21 1.31 3.02
N SER A 19 6.87 0.37 3.72
CA SER A 19 8.30 0.12 3.55
C SER A 19 8.66 -0.39 2.14
N GLY A 20 7.76 -1.13 1.49
CA GLY A 20 7.91 -1.58 0.11
C GLY A 20 7.76 -0.43 -0.89
N VAL A 21 6.82 0.48 -0.63
CA VAL A 21 6.64 1.72 -1.42
C VAL A 21 7.87 2.62 -1.30
N ASP A 22 8.39 2.81 -0.09
CA ASP A 22 9.59 3.62 0.13
C ASP A 22 10.84 2.99 -0.50
N TRP A 23 11.01 1.67 -0.39
CA TRP A 23 12.12 0.97 -1.04
C TRP A 23 12.08 1.12 -2.57
N MET A 24 10.91 0.96 -3.18
CA MET A 24 10.74 1.17 -4.63
C MET A 24 11.03 2.62 -5.04
N ARG A 25 10.63 3.59 -4.22
CA ARG A 25 10.95 5.00 -4.44
C ARG A 25 12.47 5.25 -4.38
N GLU A 26 13.17 4.67 -3.42
CA GLU A 26 14.62 4.81 -3.31
C GLU A 26 15.35 4.29 -4.55
N MET A 27 15.05 3.05 -4.97
CA MET A 27 15.63 2.48 -6.19
C MET A 27 15.29 3.31 -7.44
N THR A 28 14.05 3.80 -7.53
CA THR A 28 13.61 4.65 -8.65
C THR A 28 14.42 5.95 -8.72
N LEU A 29 14.69 6.58 -7.58
CA LEU A 29 15.45 7.83 -7.51
C LEU A 29 16.95 7.63 -7.73
N GLU A 30 17.49 6.46 -7.37
CA GLU A 30 18.85 6.05 -7.69
C GLU A 30 19.04 5.96 -9.21
N ILE A 31 18.21 5.17 -9.89
CA ILE A 31 18.23 5.02 -11.35
C ILE A 31 18.04 6.37 -12.05
N ALA A 32 17.09 7.19 -11.56
CA ALA A 32 16.86 8.51 -12.15
C ALA A 32 18.09 9.43 -12.08
N ARG A 33 18.89 9.31 -11.02
CA ARG A 33 20.13 10.07 -10.87
C ARG A 33 21.22 9.58 -11.84
N GLU A 34 21.37 8.26 -11.96
CA GLU A 34 22.37 7.64 -12.85
C GLU A 34 22.09 7.95 -14.33
N GLU A 35 20.82 7.94 -14.71
CA GLU A 35 20.36 8.14 -16.09
C GLU A 35 20.03 9.62 -16.42
N GLY A 36 20.17 10.53 -15.46
CA GLY A 36 19.87 11.96 -15.66
C GLY A 36 18.38 12.26 -15.94
N LEU A 37 17.48 11.43 -15.43
CA LEU A 37 16.04 11.55 -15.64
C LEU A 37 15.39 12.56 -14.69
N SER A 38 14.37 13.26 -15.17
CA SER A 38 13.56 14.19 -14.36
C SER A 38 12.06 13.97 -14.57
N PHE A 39 11.33 13.90 -13.47
CA PHE A 39 9.89 13.68 -13.43
C PHE A 39 9.31 14.11 -12.07
N LYS A 40 7.99 14.30 -12.01
CA LYS A 40 7.26 14.45 -10.74
C LYS A 40 6.94 13.07 -10.21
N LEU A 41 7.24 12.80 -8.93
CA LEU A 41 7.00 11.52 -8.28
C LEU A 41 5.95 11.68 -7.17
N GLY A 42 4.87 10.91 -7.26
CA GLY A 42 3.87 10.73 -6.21
C GLY A 42 4.02 9.37 -5.54
N ARG A 43 3.76 9.32 -4.23
CA ARG A 43 3.68 8.07 -3.45
C ARG A 43 2.27 7.93 -2.91
N ILE A 44 1.72 6.72 -2.96
CA ILE A 44 0.42 6.38 -2.40
C ILE A 44 0.60 5.21 -1.43
N TYR A 45 0.21 5.45 -0.18
CA TYR A 45 0.29 4.49 0.91
C TYR A 45 -1.10 3.96 1.21
N SER A 46 -1.19 2.65 1.49
CA SER A 46 -2.46 1.98 1.74
C SER A 46 -2.45 1.13 3.01
N GLU A 47 -1.40 1.22 3.84
CA GLU A 47 -1.42 0.59 5.16
C GLU A 47 -2.55 1.13 6.04
N GLN A 48 -3.22 0.20 6.71
CA GLN A 48 -4.32 0.43 7.63
C GLN A 48 -3.89 0.03 9.04
N LYS A 49 -4.34 0.80 10.03
CA LYS A 49 -4.07 0.50 11.42
C LYS A 49 -4.90 -0.69 11.90
N PRO A 50 -4.29 -1.73 12.51
CA PRO A 50 -5.01 -2.87 13.07
C PRO A 50 -6.17 -2.48 13.98
N GLU A 51 -6.00 -1.48 14.84
CA GLU A 51 -7.03 -1.03 15.77
C GLU A 51 -8.24 -0.42 15.05
N SER A 52 -7.99 0.33 13.98
CA SER A 52 -9.05 0.92 13.16
C SER A 52 -9.83 -0.15 12.38
N MET A 53 -9.13 -1.16 11.87
CA MET A 53 -9.76 -2.27 11.16
C MET A 53 -10.55 -3.18 12.11
N ALA A 54 -10.03 -3.45 13.31
CA ALA A 54 -10.73 -4.20 14.34
C ALA A 54 -12.03 -3.51 14.75
N GLN A 55 -12.00 -2.19 14.95
CA GLN A 55 -13.20 -1.40 15.24
C GLN A 55 -14.20 -1.42 14.07
N ALA A 56 -13.73 -1.31 12.82
CA ALA A 56 -14.58 -1.40 11.64
C ALA A 56 -15.26 -2.79 11.54
N PHE A 57 -14.54 -3.86 11.87
CA PHE A 57 -15.07 -5.21 11.89
C PHE A 57 -16.12 -5.40 12.99
N GLN A 58 -15.82 -4.97 14.22
CA GLN A 58 -16.75 -5.03 15.35
C GLN A 58 -18.05 -4.24 15.09
N SER A 59 -17.94 -3.11 14.40
CA SER A 59 -19.08 -2.27 14.03
C SER A 59 -19.85 -2.74 12.79
N GLY A 60 -19.42 -3.84 12.16
CA GLY A 60 -20.07 -4.40 10.96
C GLY A 60 -19.85 -3.58 9.68
N ASN A 61 -18.88 -2.67 9.67
CA ASN A 61 -18.55 -1.84 8.51
C ASN A 61 -17.65 -2.57 7.50
N ILE A 62 -16.94 -3.62 7.94
CA ILE A 62 -16.21 -4.54 7.07
C ILE A 62 -16.57 -5.98 7.46
N GLU A 63 -16.57 -6.87 6.48
CA GLU A 63 -16.87 -8.28 6.66
C GLU A 63 -15.87 -9.15 5.90
N ALA A 64 -15.76 -10.41 6.33
CA ALA A 64 -14.88 -11.37 5.68
C ALA A 64 -15.40 -11.73 4.28
N LEU A 65 -14.49 -11.81 3.29
CA LEU A 65 -14.84 -12.25 1.95
C LEU A 65 -15.28 -13.74 1.94
N PRO A 66 -16.12 -14.16 0.97
CA PRO A 66 -16.48 -15.57 0.83
C PRO A 66 -15.25 -16.47 0.73
N GLY A 67 -15.18 -17.49 1.60
CA GLY A 67 -14.05 -18.43 1.64
C GLY A 67 -12.83 -17.95 2.44
N ALA A 68 -12.91 -16.79 3.10
CA ALA A 68 -11.91 -16.38 4.07
C ALA A 68 -11.84 -17.37 5.25
N PRO A 69 -10.67 -17.50 5.91
CA PRO A 69 -10.57 -18.20 7.18
C PRO A 69 -11.46 -17.54 8.25
N GLU A 70 -11.61 -18.18 9.40
CA GLU A 70 -12.27 -17.55 10.55
C GLU A 70 -11.47 -16.30 10.96
N ILE A 71 -12.14 -15.15 10.96
CA ILE A 71 -11.57 -13.85 11.33
C ILE A 71 -12.30 -13.37 12.57
N ASP A 72 -11.53 -13.02 13.60
CA ASP A 72 -12.00 -12.33 14.78
C ASP A 72 -11.22 -11.03 15.02
N GLU A 73 -11.69 -10.24 15.98
CA GLU A 73 -11.09 -8.95 16.33
C GLU A 73 -9.62 -9.10 16.75
N GLN A 74 -9.31 -10.15 17.51
CA GLN A 74 -7.98 -10.39 18.05
C GLN A 74 -6.98 -10.74 16.93
N LEU A 75 -7.40 -11.51 15.93
CA LEU A 75 -6.61 -11.81 14.74
C LEU A 75 -6.26 -10.54 13.99
N ILE A 76 -7.23 -9.65 13.76
CA ILE A 76 -7.01 -8.37 13.07
C ILE A 76 -6.01 -7.51 13.85
N GLN A 77 -6.17 -7.40 15.18
CA GLN A 77 -5.24 -6.63 16.03
C GLN A 77 -3.81 -7.19 16.03
N ASN A 78 -3.65 -8.50 15.81
CA ASN A 78 -2.35 -9.16 15.77
C ASN A 78 -1.63 -9.05 14.40
N CYS A 79 -2.30 -8.52 13.37
CA CYS A 79 -1.66 -8.31 12.06
C CYS A 79 -0.53 -7.28 12.17
N SER A 80 0.68 -7.64 11.71
CA SER A 80 1.81 -6.70 11.67
C SER A 80 1.60 -5.58 10.67
N HIS A 81 0.95 -5.88 9.54
CA HIS A 81 0.55 -4.92 8.52
C HIS A 81 -0.79 -5.34 7.92
N ILE A 82 -1.65 -4.36 7.69
CA ILE A 82 -2.89 -4.53 6.92
C ILE A 82 -2.79 -3.55 5.76
N VAL A 83 -2.94 -4.03 4.54
CA VAL A 83 -2.78 -3.19 3.33
C VAL A 83 -4.09 -3.23 2.56
N ALA A 84 -4.63 -2.05 2.24
CA ALA A 84 -5.77 -1.97 1.33
C ALA A 84 -5.30 -2.23 -0.12
N MET A 85 -6.00 -3.13 -0.80
CA MET A 85 -5.80 -3.40 -2.22
C MET A 85 -6.27 -2.20 -3.05
N MET A 86 -5.33 -1.49 -3.66
CA MET A 86 -5.62 -0.40 -4.59
C MET A 86 -5.74 -0.92 -6.02
N GLY A 87 -6.83 -0.56 -6.71
CA GLY A 87 -7.03 -0.87 -8.12
C GLY A 87 -6.26 0.07 -9.05
N HIS A 88 -6.64 0.09 -10.33
CA HIS A 88 -6.02 0.99 -11.31
C HIS A 88 -6.37 2.49 -11.09
N GLU A 89 -7.38 2.76 -10.25
CA GLU A 89 -7.80 4.09 -9.80
C GLU A 89 -7.58 4.17 -8.29
N PRO A 90 -6.46 4.78 -7.85
CA PRO A 90 -6.15 4.99 -6.44
C PRO A 90 -6.69 6.33 -5.89
#